data_AF-A0A643FTY6-F1
#
_entry.id   AF-A0A643FTY6-F1
#
_cell.length_a   1.000
_cell.length_b   1.000
_cell.length_c   1.000
_cell.angle_alpha   90.00
_cell.angle_beta   90.00
_cell.angle_gamma   90.00
#
_symmetry.space_group_name_H-M   'P 1'
#
loop_
_entity.id
_entity.type
_entity.pdbx_description
1 polymer ?
#
loop_
_entity_poly.entity_id
_entity_poly.type
_entity_poly.pdbx_seq_one_letter_code
_entity_poly.pdbx_strand_id
1 'polypeptide(L)'
;MSVDEQITGGKLNRNQEDNMDRGIKDEAFVRRALELADFDCGRWIANQAGFNQQASTPLAPLAKAAIVTSTAIYAQKAGFDDAEVKAALALATVGEARAFIDRLSPKVPRRE
;
A
#
# COMPACT_ATOMS: atom_id res chain seq x y z
N MET A 1 38.63 -25.33 -40.91
CA MET A 1 37.64 -26.42 -40.82
C MET A 1 37.64 -26.90 -39.38
N SER A 2 36.57 -26.92 -38.60
CA SER A 2 35.17 -26.58 -38.81
C SER A 2 34.61 -26.22 -37.43
N VAL A 3 33.74 -25.20 -37.43
CA VAL A 3 32.67 -24.86 -36.47
C VAL A 3 32.12 -26.04 -35.65
N ASP A 4 31.79 -25.77 -34.38
CA ASP A 4 30.38 -25.82 -33.96
C ASP A 4 30.07 -24.93 -32.75
N GLU A 5 29.03 -24.16 -32.97
CA GLU A 5 28.34 -23.17 -32.15
C GLU A 5 27.37 -23.81 -31.16
N GLN A 6 27.11 -23.09 -30.06
CA GLN A 6 25.87 -23.08 -29.26
C GLN A 6 25.54 -24.40 -28.50
N ILE A 7 25.07 -24.39 -27.25
CA ILE A 7 23.80 -23.84 -26.83
C ILE A 7 23.88 -23.40 -25.36
N THR A 8 23.58 -22.12 -25.19
CA THR A 8 23.08 -21.45 -23.98
C THR A 8 21.96 -22.24 -23.31
N GLY A 9 22.09 -22.56 -22.02
CA GLY A 9 21.02 -23.26 -21.30
C GLY A 9 21.27 -23.42 -19.81
N GLY A 10 21.69 -22.35 -19.14
CA GLY A 10 21.60 -22.30 -17.69
C GLY A 10 20.13 -22.36 -17.31
N LYS A 11 19.62 -23.56 -17.02
CA LYS A 11 18.29 -23.75 -16.44
C LYS A 11 18.23 -22.86 -15.20
N LEU A 12 17.42 -21.81 -15.25
CA LEU A 12 17.03 -21.10 -14.06
C LEU A 12 16.52 -22.15 -13.09
N ASN A 13 17.06 -22.12 -11.88
CA ASN A 13 16.77 -23.11 -10.86
C ASN A 13 15.25 -23.07 -10.65
N ARG A 14 14.53 -24.20 -10.74
CA ARG A 14 13.05 -24.23 -10.72
C ARG A 14 12.44 -23.40 -9.58
N ASN A 15 13.14 -23.33 -8.44
CA ASN A 15 12.80 -22.51 -7.29
C ASN A 15 12.86 -20.98 -7.53
N GLN A 16 13.72 -20.50 -8.42
CA GLN A 16 13.78 -19.09 -8.86
C GLN A 16 12.67 -18.74 -9.85
N GLU A 17 12.32 -19.66 -10.76
CA GLU A 17 11.17 -19.50 -11.67
C GLU A 17 9.87 -19.46 -10.86
N ASP A 18 9.67 -20.40 -9.94
CA ASP A 18 8.49 -20.44 -9.07
C ASP A 18 8.35 -19.17 -8.20
N ASN A 19 9.47 -18.61 -7.72
CA ASN A 19 9.48 -17.36 -6.96
C ASN A 19 9.19 -16.12 -7.82
N MET A 20 9.68 -16.09 -9.07
CA MET A 20 9.38 -15.00 -10.01
C MET A 20 7.91 -15.01 -10.41
N ASP A 21 7.36 -16.18 -10.71
CA ASP A 21 5.94 -16.35 -11.01
C ASP A 21 5.06 -15.98 -9.80
N ARG A 22 5.50 -16.32 -8.58
CA ARG A 22 4.80 -15.91 -7.36
C ARG A 22 4.80 -14.40 -7.17
N GLY A 23 5.94 -13.74 -7.37
CA GLY A 23 6.06 -12.29 -7.27
C GLY A 23 5.12 -11.57 -8.25
N ILE A 24 5.10 -11.98 -9.51
CA ILE A 24 4.21 -11.43 -10.55
C ILE A 24 2.75 -11.61 -10.17
N LYS A 25 2.38 -12.80 -9.68
CA LYS A 25 1.00 -13.09 -9.26
C LYS A 25 0.56 -12.23 -8.08
N ASP A 26 1.42 -12.07 -7.08
CA ASP A 26 1.14 -11.28 -5.88
C ASP A 26 1.00 -9.80 -6.19
N GLU A 27 1.92 -9.26 -7.00
CA GLU A 27 1.82 -7.89 -7.49
C GLU A 27 0.52 -7.69 -8.28
N ALA A 28 0.19 -8.59 -9.21
CA ALA A 28 -1.01 -8.48 -10.02
C ALA A 28 -2.30 -8.48 -9.17
N PHE A 29 -2.36 -9.25 -8.08
CA PHE A 29 -3.49 -9.25 -7.17
C PHE A 29 -3.70 -7.88 -6.50
N VAL A 30 -2.64 -7.31 -5.93
CA VAL A 30 -2.70 -6.02 -5.23
C VAL A 30 -2.91 -4.86 -6.21
N ARG A 31 -2.15 -4.85 -7.31
CA ARG A 31 -2.22 -3.79 -8.32
C ARG A 31 -3.62 -3.67 -8.91
N ARG A 32 -4.24 -4.78 -9.31
CA ARG A 32 -5.59 -4.78 -9.90
C ARG A 32 -6.64 -4.24 -8.92
N ALA A 33 -6.53 -4.55 -7.62
CA ALA A 33 -7.45 -4.02 -6.62
C ALA A 33 -7.31 -2.49 -6.47
N LEU A 34 -6.09 -1.96 -6.53
CA LEU A 34 -5.83 -0.52 -6.48
C LEU A 34 -6.24 0.19 -7.78
N GLU A 35 -6.12 -0.46 -8.94
CA GLU A 35 -6.60 0.07 -10.23
C GLU A 35 -8.13 0.21 -10.27
N LEU A 36 -8.86 -0.68 -9.59
CA LEU A 36 -10.31 -0.58 -9.43
C LEU A 36 -10.71 0.53 -8.46
N ALA A 37 -9.81 0.95 -7.57
CA ALA A 37 -10.07 2.00 -6.58
C ALA A 37 -9.99 3.39 -7.24
N ASP A 38 -10.95 3.70 -8.11
CA ASP A 38 -11.13 5.04 -8.69
C ASP A 38 -11.89 5.97 -7.73
N PHE A 39 -11.93 7.28 -8.02
CA PHE A 39 -12.41 8.42 -7.23
C PHE A 39 -13.57 8.14 -6.24
N ASP A 40 -14.61 7.40 -6.65
CA ASP A 40 -15.76 7.04 -5.82
C ASP A 40 -15.53 5.85 -4.87
N CYS A 41 -14.65 4.92 -5.22
CA CYS A 41 -14.29 3.74 -4.42
C CYS A 41 -13.42 4.10 -3.20
N GLY A 42 -12.67 5.21 -3.27
CA GLY A 42 -11.96 5.76 -2.11
C GLY A 42 -12.89 6.04 -0.92
N ARG A 43 -14.16 6.34 -1.20
CA ARG A 43 -15.19 6.59 -0.17
C ARG A 43 -15.64 5.34 0.59
N TRP A 44 -15.56 4.16 -0.03
CA TRP A 44 -15.87 2.90 0.65
C TRP A 44 -14.78 2.53 1.65
N ILE A 45 -13.51 2.69 1.25
CA ILE A 45 -12.34 2.36 2.06
C ILE A 45 -12.05 3.44 3.12
N ALA A 46 -12.26 4.71 2.79
CA ALA A 46 -12.18 5.85 3.71
C ALA A 46 -13.56 6.30 4.22
N ASN A 47 -14.47 5.36 4.48
CA ASN A 47 -15.82 5.70 4.90
C ASN A 47 -15.81 6.50 6.22
N GLN A 48 -16.38 7.70 6.20
CA GLN A 48 -16.43 8.61 7.34
C GLN A 48 -17.04 7.98 8.61
N ALA A 49 -17.92 6.98 8.49
CA ALA A 49 -18.48 6.27 9.64
C ALA A 49 -17.39 5.57 10.48
N GLY A 50 -16.31 5.11 9.85
CA GLY A 50 -15.14 4.57 10.54
C GLY A 50 -14.41 5.61 11.39
N PHE A 51 -14.58 6.89 11.06
CA PHE A 51 -13.94 8.02 11.72
C PHE A 51 -14.89 8.87 12.55
N ASN A 52 -16.20 8.60 12.59
CA ASN A 52 -17.20 9.40 13.30
C ASN A 52 -17.54 8.86 14.71
N GLN A 53 -16.75 7.92 15.21
CA GLN A 53 -16.94 7.31 16.53
C GLN A 53 -16.27 8.12 17.64
N GLN A 54 -16.41 7.67 18.89
CA GLN A 54 -15.72 8.29 20.02
C GLN A 54 -14.20 8.13 19.89
N ALA A 55 -13.43 9.05 20.44
CA ALA A 55 -11.96 9.03 20.30
C ALA A 55 -11.33 7.76 20.89
N SER A 56 -11.89 7.23 21.98
CA SER A 56 -11.45 5.99 22.63
C SER A 56 -11.87 4.71 21.90
N THR A 57 -12.73 4.81 20.88
CA THR A 57 -13.19 3.64 20.14
C THR A 57 -12.03 2.98 19.40
N PRO A 58 -11.88 1.64 19.47
CA PRO A 58 -10.89 0.92 18.69
C PRO A 58 -11.02 1.23 17.20
N LEU A 59 -9.88 1.44 16.54
CA LEU A 59 -9.84 1.73 15.11
C LEU A 59 -10.24 0.48 14.33
N ALA A 60 -11.26 0.61 13.48
CA ALA A 60 -11.70 -0.50 12.64
C ALA A 60 -10.56 -0.98 11.72
N PRO A 61 -10.37 -2.31 11.53
CA PRO A 61 -9.29 -2.83 10.69
C PRO A 61 -9.28 -2.28 9.26
N LEU A 62 -10.46 -2.09 8.65
CA LEU A 62 -10.58 -1.50 7.32
C LEU A 62 -10.10 -0.04 7.29
N ALA A 63 -10.45 0.76 8.29
CA ALA A 63 -9.99 2.14 8.39
C ALA A 63 -8.46 2.20 8.61
N LYS A 64 -7.91 1.27 9.41
CA LYS A 64 -6.46 1.16 9.61
C LYS A 64 -5.73 0.79 8.31
N ALA A 65 -6.23 -0.20 7.58
CA ALA A 65 -5.68 -0.58 6.27
C ALA A 65 -5.71 0.59 5.28
N ALA A 66 -6.80 1.35 5.27
CA ALA A 66 -6.94 2.57 4.47
C ALA A 66 -5.87 3.62 4.81
N ILE A 67 -5.68 3.91 6.11
CA ILE A 67 -4.69 4.89 6.58
C ILE A 67 -3.27 4.45 6.24
N VAL A 68 -2.93 3.18 6.48
CA VAL A 68 -1.59 2.66 6.17
C VAL A 68 -1.32 2.74 4.68
N THR A 69 -2.28 2.35 3.85
CA THR A 69 -2.16 2.38 2.39
C THR A 69 -2.00 3.81 1.87
N SER A 70 -2.84 4.75 2.33
CA SER A 70 -2.74 6.15 1.90
C SER A 70 -1.43 6.79 2.37
N THR A 71 -0.97 6.48 3.59
CA THR A 71 0.33 6.95 4.11
C THR A 71 1.49 6.42 3.28
N ALA A 72 1.47 5.14 2.89
CA ALA A 72 2.50 4.56 2.03
C ALA A 72 2.53 5.22 0.63
N ILE A 73 1.36 5.55 0.08
CA ILE A 73 1.26 6.31 -1.17
C ILE A 73 1.87 7.71 -0.99
N TYR A 74 1.56 8.42 0.11
CA TYR A 74 2.15 9.74 0.38
C TYR A 74 3.65 9.69 0.69
N ALA A 75 4.16 8.63 1.29
CA ALA A 75 5.61 8.44 1.44
C ALA A 75 6.29 8.38 0.07
N GLN A 76 5.73 7.58 -0.85
CA GLN A 76 6.25 7.45 -2.21
C GLN A 76 6.04 8.69 -3.09
N LYS A 77 4.92 9.40 -2.95
CA LYS A 77 4.50 10.45 -3.90
C LYS A 77 4.60 11.88 -3.38
N ALA A 78 4.55 12.06 -2.06
CA ALA A 78 4.53 13.36 -1.40
C ALA A 78 5.71 13.56 -0.42
N GLY A 79 6.67 12.62 -0.38
CA GLY A 79 7.88 12.74 0.43
C GLY A 79 7.64 12.62 1.93
N PHE A 80 6.59 11.91 2.36
CA PHE A 80 6.47 11.56 3.78
C PHE A 80 7.58 10.59 4.16
N ASP A 81 8.03 10.64 5.41
CA ASP A 81 9.04 9.72 5.93
C ASP A 81 8.45 8.30 6.06
N ASP A 82 9.24 7.26 5.79
CA ASP A 82 8.89 5.86 6.04
C ASP A 82 8.51 5.60 7.51
N ALA A 83 9.03 6.42 8.43
CA ALA A 83 8.61 6.42 9.83
C ALA A 83 7.09 6.66 10.00
N GLU A 84 6.46 7.40 9.10
CA GLU A 84 5.01 7.67 9.15
C GLU A 84 4.18 6.42 8.83
N VAL A 85 4.68 5.53 7.96
CA VAL A 85 4.03 4.24 7.66
C VAL A 85 4.05 3.34 8.90
N LYS A 86 5.18 3.33 9.63
CA LYS A 86 5.30 2.61 10.92
C LYS A 86 4.36 3.19 11.97
N ALA A 87 4.25 4.53 12.04
CA ALA A 87 3.32 5.18 12.95
C ALA A 87 1.85 4.85 12.63
N ALA A 88 1.48 4.82 11.34
CA ALA A 88 0.15 4.39 10.89
C ALA A 88 -0.18 2.94 11.30
N LEU A 89 0.80 2.03 11.23
CA LEU A 89 0.65 0.64 11.70
C LEU A 89 0.46 0.53 13.21
N ALA A 90 0.92 1.50 14.01
CA ALA A 90 0.79 1.49 15.46
C ALA A 90 -0.56 2.02 15.97
N LEU A 91 -1.35 2.70 15.13
CA LEU A 91 -2.64 3.30 15.52
C LEU A 91 -3.61 2.24 16.07
N ALA A 92 -4.19 2.51 17.23
CA ALA A 92 -5.11 1.63 17.94
C ALA A 92 -6.52 2.21 18.05
N THR A 93 -6.66 3.54 18.11
CA THR A 93 -7.96 4.20 18.34
C THR A 93 -8.33 5.21 17.26
N VAL A 94 -9.62 5.57 17.18
CA VAL A 94 -10.12 6.61 16.29
C VAL A 94 -9.51 7.98 16.62
N GLY A 95 -9.28 8.29 17.90
CA GLY A 95 -8.64 9.53 18.33
C GLY A 95 -7.20 9.65 17.83
N GLU A 96 -6.41 8.59 17.98
CA GLU A 96 -5.04 8.53 17.45
C GLU A 96 -5.02 8.68 15.92
N ALA A 97 -5.94 7.99 15.23
CA ALA A 97 -6.05 8.09 13.78
C ALA A 97 -6.35 9.52 13.31
N ARG A 98 -7.29 10.21 13.95
CA ARG A 98 -7.61 11.62 13.64
C ARG A 98 -6.41 12.53 13.90
N ALA A 99 -5.77 12.42 15.07
CA ALA A 99 -4.59 13.22 15.40
C ALA A 99 -3.43 12.99 14.41
N PHE A 100 -3.24 11.74 13.97
CA PHE A 100 -2.27 11.39 12.94
C PHE A 100 -2.60 12.06 11.60
N ILE A 101 -3.85 11.97 11.15
CA ILE A 101 -4.33 12.60 9.91
C ILE A 101 -4.18 14.12 9.98
N ASP A 102 -4.62 14.76 11.06
CA ASP A 102 -4.56 16.22 11.24
C ASP A 102 -3.12 16.75 11.15
N ARG A 103 -2.16 16.01 11.71
CA ARG A 103 -0.73 16.36 11.66
C ARG A 103 -0.14 16.29 10.24
N LEU A 104 -0.59 15.33 9.42
CA LEU A 104 -0.04 15.09 8.08
C LEU A 104 -0.83 15.77 6.96
N SER A 105 -2.10 16.07 7.17
CA SER A 105 -2.99 16.69 6.19
C SER A 105 -2.40 17.96 5.56
N PRO A 106 -1.73 18.87 6.29
CA PRO A 106 -1.11 20.06 5.69
C PRO A 106 0.01 19.78 4.68
N LYS A 107 0.59 18.57 4.71
CA LYS A 107 1.67 18.14 3.81
C LYS A 107 1.14 17.43 2.55
N VAL A 108 -0.15 17.10 2.52
CA VAL A 108 -0.76 16.41 1.38
C VAL A 108 -0.79 17.37 0.19
N PRO A 109 -0.30 16.97 -1.00
CA PRO A 109 -0.39 17.79 -2.20
C PRO A 109 -1.85 18.13 -2.50
N ARG A 110 -2.14 19.41 -2.75
CA ARG A 110 -3.47 19.81 -3.22
C ARG A 110 -3.64 19.29 -4.64
N ARG A 111 -4.82 18.74 -4.95
CA ARG A 111 -5.21 18.49 -6.34
C ARG A 111 -5.35 19.85 -7.02
N GLU A 112 -4.66 20.03 -8.14
CA GLU A 112 -4.87 21.15 -9.08
C GLU A 112 -6.22 21.02 -9.78
#